data_AF-K0IKS9-F1
#
_entry.id   AF-K0IKS9-F1
#
_cell.length_a   1.000
_cell.length_b   1.000
_cell.length_c   1.000
_cell.angle_alpha   90.00
_cell.angle_beta   90.00
_cell.angle_gamma   90.00
#
_symmetry.space_group_name_H-M   'P 1'
#
loop_
_entity.id
_entity.type
_entity.pdbx_description
1 polymer ?
#
loop_
_entity_poly.entity_id
_entity_poly.type
_entity_poly.pdbx_seq_one_letter_code
_entity_poly.pdbx_strand_id
1 'polypeptide(L)'
;MTKAQSAEYESLLKRLQDKLGGTAKKARSRLEIPTPQIIWVGKNTIFRNFMDFPKALRRDPEKLLLYLNKELASAGYIAGERVIFLGRKTPSSFGALIDRYIKDYVQCPVCGSPDTHTEKSKPKVAFLICEACGAKSSIKGNYA
;
A
#
# COMPACT_ATOMS: atom_id res chain seq x y z
N MET A 1 22.36 23.10 -30.46
CA MET A 1 22.40 21.64 -30.68
C MET A 1 22.50 21.39 -32.18
N THR A 2 23.51 20.65 -32.65
CA THR A 2 23.74 20.39 -34.08
C THR A 2 22.70 19.41 -34.63
N LYS A 3 22.26 19.57 -35.89
CA LYS A 3 21.26 18.70 -36.56
C LYS A 3 21.59 17.20 -36.52
N ALA A 4 22.87 16.85 -36.44
CA ALA A 4 23.33 15.46 -36.33
C ALA A 4 22.94 14.83 -34.99
N GLN A 5 23.03 15.59 -33.88
CA GLN A 5 22.71 15.06 -32.55
C GLN A 5 21.21 14.92 -32.30
N SER A 6 20.37 15.72 -32.96
CA SER A 6 18.91 15.54 -32.90
C SER A 6 18.45 14.27 -33.63
N ALA A 7 19.05 13.95 -34.78
CA ALA A 7 18.70 12.73 -35.52
C ALA A 7 19.14 11.46 -34.80
N GLU A 8 20.31 11.48 -34.16
CA GLU A 8 20.81 10.37 -33.35
C GLU A 8 19.92 10.13 -32.11
N TYR A 9 19.53 11.21 -31.43
CA TYR A 9 18.57 11.16 -30.31
C TYR A 9 17.23 10.54 -30.70
N GLU A 10 16.66 10.93 -31.84
CA GLU A 10 15.38 10.39 -32.32
C GLU A 10 15.46 8.89 -32.66
N SER A 11 16.58 8.46 -33.24
CA SER A 11 16.80 7.04 -33.55
C SER A 11 16.88 6.16 -32.29
N LEU A 12 17.56 6.67 -31.25
CA LEU A 12 17.65 6.03 -29.94
C LEU A 12 16.30 5.99 -29.25
N LEU A 13 15.53 7.07 -29.33
CA LEU A 13 14.17 7.16 -28.78
C LEU A 13 13.22 6.15 -29.44
N LYS A 14 13.23 6.08 -30.78
CA LYS A 14 12.37 5.15 -31.54
C LYS A 14 12.66 3.70 -31.19
N ARG A 15 13.94 3.33 -31.09
CA ARG A 15 14.38 2.00 -30.65
C ARG A 15 13.88 1.64 -29.24
N LEU A 16 13.87 2.61 -28.32
CA LEU A 16 13.35 2.41 -26.97
C LEU A 16 11.83 2.24 -26.96
N GLN A 17 11.11 3.05 -27.75
CA GLN A 17 9.65 2.97 -27.88
C GLN A 17 9.20 1.63 -28.47
N ASP A 18 9.90 1.13 -29.48
CA ASP A 18 9.62 -0.17 -30.10
C ASP A 18 9.83 -1.32 -29.11
N LYS A 19 10.88 -1.24 -28.27
CA LYS A 19 11.17 -2.23 -27.22
C LYS A 19 10.20 -2.19 -26.04
N LEU A 20 9.71 -1.01 -25.67
CA LEU A 20 8.78 -0.83 -24.55
C LEU A 20 7.34 -1.22 -24.91
N GLY A 21 7.07 -1.52 -26.20
CA GLY A 21 5.83 -2.16 -26.63
C GLY A 21 4.58 -1.44 -26.16
N GLY A 22 4.45 -0.14 -26.44
CA GLY A 22 3.19 0.61 -26.25
C GLY A 22 2.60 0.59 -24.83
N THR A 23 3.36 0.23 -23.80
CA THR A 23 2.91 0.19 -22.41
C THR A 23 2.91 1.56 -21.74
N ALA A 24 2.49 2.59 -22.48
CA ALA A 24 1.97 3.83 -21.90
C ALA A 24 0.52 3.61 -21.38
N LYS A 25 0.27 2.51 -20.67
CA LYS A 25 -0.98 2.34 -19.92
C LYS A 25 -0.68 2.71 -18.49
N LYS A 26 -1.09 3.93 -18.13
CA LYS A 26 -1.37 4.37 -16.77
C LYS A 26 -1.77 3.15 -15.95
N ALA A 27 -0.99 2.82 -14.93
CA ALA A 27 -1.34 1.81 -13.93
C ALA A 27 -2.64 2.28 -13.25
N ARG A 28 -3.77 2.02 -13.89
CA ARG A 28 -5.10 2.17 -13.31
C ARG A 28 -5.18 1.02 -12.32
N SER A 29 -4.80 1.34 -11.09
CA SER A 29 -4.89 0.57 -9.86
C SER A 29 -5.82 -0.65 -10.00
N ARG A 30 -5.24 -1.83 -10.18
CA ARG A 30 -5.94 -3.13 -10.09
C ARG A 30 -6.48 -3.42 -8.68
N LEU A 31 -6.27 -2.49 -7.74
CA LEU A 31 -6.52 -2.68 -6.33
C LEU A 31 -7.98 -2.30 -6.04
N GLU A 32 -8.83 -3.31 -6.06
CA GLU A 32 -10.20 -3.21 -5.59
C GLU A 32 -10.21 -3.27 -4.07
N ILE A 33 -10.30 -2.11 -3.42
CA ILE A 33 -10.32 -2.02 -1.96
C ILE A 33 -11.76 -2.24 -1.49
N PRO A 34 -12.03 -3.25 -0.64
CA PRO A 34 -13.36 -3.46 -0.09
C PRO A 34 -13.75 -2.32 0.86
N THR A 35 -15.03 -2.02 0.98
CA THR A 35 -15.52 -1.02 1.94
C THR A 35 -15.46 -1.59 3.37
N PRO A 36 -14.91 -0.84 4.36
CA PRO A 36 -14.80 -1.33 5.72
C PRO A 36 -16.17 -1.44 6.40
N GLN A 37 -16.51 -2.64 6.87
CA GLN A 37 -17.77 -2.94 7.57
C GLN A 37 -17.56 -2.89 9.08
N ILE A 38 -18.08 -1.84 9.71
CA ILE A 38 -17.83 -1.53 11.12
C ILE A 38 -19.13 -1.45 11.90
N ILE A 39 -19.17 -2.13 13.05
CA ILE A 39 -20.35 -2.20 13.91
C ILE A 39 -19.95 -1.97 15.35
N TRP A 40 -20.83 -1.32 16.10
CA TRP A 40 -20.69 -1.17 17.53
C TRP A 40 -21.48 -2.24 18.26
N VAL A 41 -20.80 -2.99 19.12
CA VAL A 41 -21.42 -3.95 20.03
C VAL A 41 -21.11 -3.48 21.45
N GLY A 42 -22.09 -2.83 22.08
CA GLY A 42 -21.95 -2.21 23.39
C GLY A 42 -20.91 -1.08 23.38
N LYS A 43 -19.76 -1.34 24.03
CA LYS A 43 -18.61 -0.43 24.10
C LYS A 43 -17.50 -0.80 23.11
N ASN A 44 -17.61 -1.91 22.40
CA ASN A 44 -16.58 -2.40 21.49
C ASN A 44 -16.93 -2.07 20.04
N THR A 45 -15.90 -1.85 19.22
CA THR A 45 -16.05 -1.68 17.78
C THR A 45 -15.55 -2.94 17.07
N ILE A 46 -16.38 -3.52 16.23
CA ILE A 46 -16.08 -4.73 15.47
C ILE A 46 -15.88 -4.35 14.01
N PHE A 47 -14.73 -4.70 13.47
CA PHE A 47 -14.42 -4.63 12.05
C PHE A 47 -14.63 -6.03 11.44
N ARG A 48 -15.75 -6.24 10.72
CA ARG A 48 -16.17 -7.57 10.25
C ARG A 48 -15.27 -8.13 9.15
N ASN A 49 -15.02 -7.37 8.10
CA ASN A 49 -14.29 -7.81 6.91
C ASN A 49 -12.81 -7.44 6.95
N PHE A 50 -12.18 -7.48 8.13
CA PHE A 50 -10.79 -7.07 8.28
C PHE A 50 -9.84 -7.93 7.44
N MET A 51 -10.09 -9.25 7.34
CA MET A 51 -9.21 -10.17 6.63
C MET A 51 -9.13 -9.94 5.11
N ASP A 52 -10.08 -9.21 4.52
CA ASP A 52 -10.09 -8.94 3.08
C ASP A 52 -9.04 -7.88 2.71
N PHE A 53 -8.75 -6.94 3.60
CA PHE A 53 -7.76 -5.88 3.39
C PHE A 53 -6.31 -6.40 3.27
N PRO A 54 -5.75 -7.15 4.24
CA PRO A 54 -4.38 -7.65 4.13
C PRO A 54 -4.22 -8.61 2.94
N LYS A 55 -5.27 -9.39 2.61
CA LYS A 55 -5.31 -10.23 1.40
C LYS A 55 -5.23 -9.40 0.12
N ALA A 56 -6.05 -8.36 0.00
CA ALA A 56 -6.05 -7.47 -1.16
C ALA A 56 -4.74 -6.66 -1.30
N LEU A 57 -4.16 -6.25 -0.17
CA LEU A 57 -2.93 -5.46 -0.12
C LEU A 57 -1.64 -6.29 -0.18
N ARG A 58 -1.73 -7.63 -0.12
CA ARG A 58 -0.57 -8.53 0.00
C ARG A 58 0.33 -8.14 1.18
N ARG A 59 -0.28 -7.93 2.35
CA ARG A 59 0.40 -7.54 3.59
C ARG A 59 -0.01 -8.43 4.75
N ASP A 60 0.83 -8.44 5.77
CA ASP A 60 0.61 -9.22 6.98
C ASP A 60 -0.55 -8.60 7.81
N PRO A 61 -1.55 -9.41 8.22
CA PRO A 61 -2.70 -8.93 8.99
C PRO A 61 -2.31 -8.38 10.36
N GLU A 62 -1.29 -8.91 11.02
CA GLU A 62 -0.83 -8.44 12.33
C GLU A 62 -0.16 -7.07 12.21
N LYS A 63 0.53 -6.82 11.10
CA LYS A 63 1.16 -5.52 10.82
C LYS A 63 0.13 -4.42 10.58
N LEU A 64 -0.91 -4.75 9.80
CA LEU A 64 -2.03 -3.84 9.59
C LEU A 64 -2.78 -3.57 10.90
N LEU A 65 -2.98 -4.59 11.74
CA LEU A 65 -3.60 -4.42 13.05
C LEU A 65 -2.77 -3.51 13.96
N LEU A 66 -1.44 -3.73 14.01
CA LEU A 66 -0.54 -2.92 14.81
C LEU A 66 -0.56 -1.44 14.40
N TYR A 67 -0.67 -1.17 13.09
CA TYR A 67 -0.88 0.18 12.57
C TYR A 67 -2.19 0.79 13.07
N LEU A 68 -3.31 0.08 12.89
CA LEU A 68 -4.62 0.57 13.32
C LEU A 68 -4.68 0.80 14.84
N ASN A 69 -4.08 -0.08 15.64
CA ASN A 69 -4.03 0.07 17.10
C ASN A 69 -3.31 1.36 17.52
N LYS A 70 -2.20 1.69 16.84
CA LYS A 70 -1.46 2.92 17.09
C LYS A 70 -2.25 4.16 16.67
N GLU A 71 -2.79 4.17 15.47
CA GLU A 71 -3.50 5.35 14.94
C GLU A 71 -4.84 5.60 15.63
N LEU A 72 -5.55 4.54 16.05
CA LEU A 72 -6.82 4.65 16.77
C LEU A 72 -6.64 4.85 18.28
N ALA A 73 -5.40 4.79 18.78
CA ALA A 73 -5.07 4.77 20.21
C ALA A 73 -5.96 3.77 20.98
N SER A 74 -6.10 2.56 20.43
CA SER A 74 -6.95 1.51 21.00
C SER A 74 -6.28 0.16 20.86
N ALA A 75 -6.44 -0.68 21.87
CA ALA A 75 -6.09 -2.08 21.76
C ALA A 75 -7.16 -2.81 20.95
N GLY A 76 -6.73 -3.47 19.87
CA GLY A 76 -7.55 -4.37 19.08
C GLY A 76 -6.86 -5.71 18.91
N TYR A 77 -7.66 -6.77 18.82
CA TYR A 77 -7.19 -8.13 18.59
C TYR A 77 -8.01 -8.82 17.49
N ILE A 78 -7.36 -9.76 16.78
CA ILE A 78 -8.01 -10.58 15.76
C ILE A 78 -8.79 -11.70 16.45
N ALA A 79 -10.06 -11.82 16.09
CA ALA A 79 -10.99 -12.84 16.57
C ALA A 79 -11.58 -13.58 15.36
N GLY A 80 -10.83 -14.55 14.82
CA GLY A 80 -11.19 -15.24 13.57
C GLY A 80 -11.00 -14.32 12.37
N GLU A 81 -12.08 -14.03 11.64
CA GLU A 81 -12.04 -13.17 10.44
C GLU A 81 -12.28 -11.68 10.71
N ARG A 82 -12.60 -11.33 11.95
CA ARG A 82 -12.92 -9.97 12.40
C ARG A 82 -11.92 -9.46 13.42
N VAL A 83 -11.83 -8.14 13.53
CA VAL A 83 -11.05 -7.47 14.59
C VAL A 83 -11.99 -6.80 15.57
N ILE A 84 -11.69 -6.94 16.85
CA ILE A 84 -12.43 -6.28 17.93
C ILE A 84 -11.52 -5.23 18.56
N PHE A 85 -11.96 -3.97 18.51
CA PHE A 85 -11.32 -2.84 19.16
C PHE A 85 -12.07 -2.45 20.43
N LEU A 86 -11.33 -2.06 21.47
CA LEU A 86 -11.92 -1.47 22.66
C LEU A 86 -12.36 -0.02 22.39
N GLY A 87 -13.55 0.33 22.85
CA GLY A 87 -14.14 1.66 22.68
C GLY A 87 -14.95 1.81 21.38
N ARG A 88 -15.72 2.90 21.32
CA ARG A 88 -16.47 3.29 20.12
C ARG A 88 -15.57 4.07 19.17
N LYS A 89 -15.45 3.60 17.93
CA LYS A 89 -14.67 4.23 16.87
C LYS A 89 -15.54 4.46 15.64
N THR A 90 -15.44 5.65 15.07
CA THR A 90 -16.25 6.06 13.91
C THR A 90 -15.83 5.33 12.64
N PRO A 91 -16.77 4.82 11.82
CA PRO A 91 -16.44 4.12 10.57
C PRO A 91 -15.59 4.94 9.59
N SER A 92 -15.83 6.26 9.53
CA SER A 92 -15.07 7.19 8.68
C SER A 92 -13.57 7.20 9.00
N SER A 93 -13.20 7.02 10.27
CA SER A 93 -11.81 6.99 10.69
C SER A 93 -11.05 5.83 10.09
N PHE A 94 -11.67 4.65 9.97
CA PHE A 94 -11.01 3.47 9.42
C PHE A 94 -10.72 3.62 7.93
N GLY A 95 -11.67 4.18 7.15
CA GLY A 95 -11.44 4.47 5.73
C GLY A 95 -10.24 5.39 5.53
N ALA A 96 -10.21 6.52 6.25
CA ALA A 96 -9.10 7.48 6.16
C ALA A 96 -7.74 6.88 6.58
N LEU A 97 -7.73 6.00 7.59
CA LEU A 97 -6.52 5.31 8.04
C LEU A 97 -6.03 4.26 7.03
N ILE A 98 -6.94 3.51 6.42
CA ILE A 98 -6.60 2.53 5.38
C ILE A 98 -6.04 3.24 4.16
N ASP A 99 -6.64 4.35 3.73
CA ASP A 99 -6.14 5.15 2.61
C ASP A 99 -4.72 5.70 2.89
N ARG A 100 -4.47 6.13 4.13
CA ARG A 100 -3.13 6.56 4.56
C ARG A 100 -2.14 5.40 4.56
N TYR A 101 -2.54 4.25 5.08
CA TYR A 101 -1.72 3.04 5.09
C TYR A 101 -1.30 2.61 3.67
N ILE A 102 -2.23 2.67 2.72
CA ILE A 102 -1.98 2.32 1.33
C ILE A 102 -0.92 3.25 0.73
N LYS A 103 -1.06 4.57 0.94
CA LYS A 103 -0.10 5.56 0.44
C LYS A 103 1.30 5.39 1.03
N ASP A 104 1.39 5.05 2.31
CA ASP A 104 2.67 5.02 3.04
C ASP A 104 3.39 3.67 2.95
N TYR A 105 2.66 2.54 2.87
CA TYR A 105 3.23 1.19 3.02
C TYR A 105 2.94 0.22 1.87
N VAL A 106 2.08 0.59 0.91
CA VAL A 106 1.69 -0.28 -0.22
C VAL A 106 2.05 0.34 -1.55
N GLN A 107 1.80 1.64 -1.73
CA GLN A 107 2.06 2.33 -2.98
C GLN A 107 3.53 2.72 -3.10
N CYS A 108 4.13 2.44 -4.26
CA CYS A 108 5.48 2.92 -4.55
C CYS A 108 5.48 4.46 -4.71
N PRO A 109 6.37 5.19 -4.01
CA PRO A 109 6.43 6.65 -4.10
C PRO A 109 6.95 7.17 -5.46
N VAL A 110 7.57 6.31 -6.28
CA VAL A 110 8.17 6.68 -7.57
C VAL A 110 7.19 6.48 -8.72
N CYS A 111 6.59 5.29 -8.82
CA CYS A 111 5.74 4.92 -9.96
C CYS A 111 4.24 4.85 -9.62
N GLY A 112 3.86 4.90 -8.33
CA GLY A 112 2.48 4.77 -7.91
C GLY A 112 1.90 3.36 -8.03
N SER A 113 2.70 2.35 -8.40
CA SER A 113 2.25 0.95 -8.44
C SER A 113 2.01 0.40 -7.03
N PRO A 114 0.92 -0.36 -6.80
CA PRO A 114 0.74 -1.11 -5.57
C PRO A 114 1.55 -2.42 -5.52
N ASP A 115 2.28 -2.74 -6.59
CA ASP A 115 3.12 -3.94 -6.66
C ASP A 115 4.43 -3.73 -5.92
N THR A 116 4.36 -3.88 -4.60
CA THR A 116 5.49 -3.70 -3.70
C THR A 116 5.56 -4.81 -2.65
N HIS A 117 6.78 -5.16 -2.25
CA HIS A 117 7.05 -6.07 -1.15
C HIS A 117 7.88 -5.37 -0.07
N THR A 118 7.81 -5.88 1.15
CA THR A 118 8.52 -5.30 2.31
C THR A 118 9.64 -6.21 2.74
N GLU A 119 10.85 -5.67 2.83
CA GLU A 119 12.02 -6.37 3.36
C GLU A 119 12.53 -5.70 4.64
N LYS A 120 12.74 -6.51 5.67
CA LYS A 120 13.39 -6.08 6.91
C LYS A 120 14.88 -6.33 6.77
N SER A 121 15.66 -5.28 6.50
CA SER A 121 17.12 -5.41 6.46
C SER A 121 17.76 -5.35 7.86
N LYS A 122 17.18 -4.59 8.80
CA LYS A 122 17.70 -4.43 10.19
C LYS A 122 16.53 -4.32 11.18
N PRO A 123 16.74 -4.60 12.49
CA PRO A 123 15.66 -4.61 13.49
C PRO A 123 14.84 -3.30 13.60
N LYS A 124 15.41 -2.17 13.16
CA LYS A 124 14.78 -0.83 13.22
C LYS A 124 14.48 -0.22 11.85
N VAL A 125 14.83 -0.88 10.74
CA VAL A 125 14.70 -0.31 9.40
C VAL A 125 14.10 -1.34 8.46
N ALA A 126 12.93 -1.00 7.95
CA ALA A 126 12.26 -1.73 6.89
C ALA A 126 12.32 -0.94 5.57
N PHE A 127 12.37 -1.67 4.46
CA PHE A 127 12.39 -1.13 3.12
C PHE A 127 11.18 -1.63 2.34
N LEU A 128 10.60 -0.73 1.56
CA LEU A 128 9.62 -1.02 0.54
C LEU A 128 10.35 -1.15 -0.80
N ILE A 129 10.20 -2.29 -1.46
CA ILE A 129 10.81 -2.56 -2.76
C ILE A 129 9.68 -2.73 -3.76
N CYS A 130 9.79 -2.04 -4.90
CA CYS A 130 8.78 -2.12 -5.96
C CYS A 130 9.18 -3.14 -7.02
N GLU A 131 8.28 -4.07 -7.32
CA GLU A 131 8.48 -5.09 -8.37
C GLU A 131 8.37 -4.48 -9.78
N ALA A 132 7.62 -3.36 -9.93
CA ALA A 132 7.39 -2.73 -11.22
C ALA A 132 8.53 -1.81 -11.68
N CYS A 133 9.14 -1.04 -10.77
CA CYS A 133 10.21 -0.09 -11.11
C CYS A 133 11.57 -0.37 -10.45
N GLY A 134 11.65 -1.36 -9.56
CA GLY A 134 12.88 -1.69 -8.82
C GLY A 134 13.30 -0.65 -7.77
N ALA A 135 12.48 0.38 -7.51
CA ALA A 135 12.78 1.39 -6.51
C ALA A 135 12.82 0.78 -5.11
N LYS A 136 13.86 1.12 -4.35
CA LYS A 136 14.01 0.78 -2.93
C LYS A 136 13.83 2.04 -2.09
N SER A 137 12.76 2.07 -1.29
CA SER A 137 12.41 3.20 -0.45
C SER A 137 12.43 2.80 1.02
N SER A 138 12.96 3.66 1.89
CA SER A 138 12.88 3.44 3.33
C SER A 138 11.50 3.84 3.84
N ILE A 139 10.91 3.00 4.70
CA ILE A 139 9.62 3.30 5.32
C ILE A 139 9.81 3.71 6.78
N LYS A 140 8.94 4.61 7.24
CA LYS A 140 8.93 5.05 8.63
C LYS A 140 8.04 4.10 9.45
N GLY A 141 8.64 3.39 10.39
CA GLY A 141 7.93 2.49 11.31
C GLY A 141 7.84 1.03 10.84
N ASN A 142 7.49 0.14 11.78
CA ASN A 142 7.51 -1.32 11.60
C ASN A 142 6.11 -1.88 11.30
N TYR A 143 5.35 -1.20 10.43
CA TYR A 143 3.95 -1.51 10.11
C TYR A 143 3.73 -2.12 8.72
N ALA A 144 4.81 -2.34 7.97
CA ALA A 144 4.78 -3.06 6.70
C ALA A 144 5.27 -4.50 6.86
#